data_AF-A0A7C5NR91-F1
#
_entry.id   AF-A0A7C5NR91-F1
#
_cell.length_a   1.000
_cell.length_b   1.000
_cell.length_c   1.000
_cell.angle_alpha   90.00
_cell.angle_beta   90.00
_cell.angle_gamma   90.00
#
_symmetry.space_group_name_H-M   'P 1'
#
loop_
_entity.id
_entity.type
_entity.pdbx_description
1 polymer ?
#
loop_
_entity_poly.entity_id
_entity_poly.type
_entity_poly.pdbx_seq_one_letter_code
_entity_poly.pdbx_strand_id
1 'polypeptide(L)'
;MIFINQNSFTIAAGALLLALLAFLRRGGLDLGKALALAALLLGLSLTYFLFSPGRSATARADQVAQIVGGGRPVLLEFQSPF
;
A
#
# COMPACT_ATOMS: atom_id res chain seq x y z
N MET A 1 5.68 8.70 -10.00
CA MET A 1 4.22 8.55 -10.19
C MET A 1 3.76 7.12 -9.87
N ILE A 2 4.23 6.08 -10.58
CA ILE A 2 3.82 4.68 -10.33
C ILE A 2 4.12 4.20 -8.90
N PHE A 3 5.31 4.50 -8.37
CA PHE A 3 5.68 4.11 -7.00
C PHE A 3 4.75 4.70 -5.93
N ILE A 4 4.37 5.97 -6.07
CA ILE A 4 3.46 6.65 -5.14
C ILE A 4 2.07 6.03 -5.21
N ASN A 5 1.57 5.74 -6.42
CA ASN A 5 0.26 5.12 -6.58
C ASN A 5 0.22 3.71 -5.99
N GLN A 6 1.23 2.89 -6.29
CA GLN A 6 1.32 1.50 -5.83
C GLN A 6 1.50 1.38 -4.31
N ASN A 7 2.18 2.35 -3.69
CA ASN A 7 2.40 2.38 -2.24
C ASN A 7 1.50 3.39 -1.53
N SER A 8 0.47 3.93 -2.20
CA SER A 8 -0.38 5.00 -1.66
C SER A 8 -1.00 4.63 -0.32
N PHE A 9 -1.46 3.38 -0.18
CA PHE A 9 -1.97 2.84 1.06
C PHE A 9 -0.92 2.80 2.18
N THR A 10 0.28 2.29 1.90
CA THR A 10 1.38 2.23 2.88
C THR A 10 1.85 3.62 3.29
N ILE A 11 1.90 4.56 2.34
CA ILE A 11 2.26 5.97 2.58
C ILE A 11 1.21 6.62 3.49
N ALA A 12 -0.08 6.44 3.19
CA ALA A 12 -1.17 6.98 4.01
C ALA A 12 -1.15 6.39 5.43
N ALA A 13 -0.95 5.08 5.57
CA ALA A 13 -0.81 4.42 6.87
C ALA A 13 0.37 4.99 7.67
N GLY A 14 1.52 5.20 7.02
CA GLY A 14 2.69 5.83 7.65
C GLY A 14 2.42 7.27 8.11
N ALA A 15 1.74 8.07 7.29
CA ALA A 15 1.37 9.44 7.66
C ALA A 15 0.42 9.48 8.86
N LEU A 16 -0.57 8.59 8.92
CA LEU A 16 -1.48 8.45 10.05
C LEU A 16 -0.75 8.03 11.33
N LEU A 17 0.21 7.10 11.24
CA LEU A 17 1.03 6.70 12.38
C LEU A 17 1.88 7.85 12.94
N LEU A 18 2.48 8.65 12.05
CA LEU A 18 3.24 9.84 12.46
C LEU A 18 2.35 10.88 13.13
N ALA A 19 1.15 11.13 12.59
CA ALA A 19 0.17 12.03 13.19
C ALA A 19 -0.28 11.53 14.58
N LEU A 20 -0.55 10.24 14.71
CA LEU A 20 -0.90 9.60 15.97
C LEU A 20 0.22 9.73 17.00
N LEU A 21 1.47 9.47 16.61
CA LEU A 21 2.64 9.65 17.47
C LEU A 21 2.80 11.10 17.93
N ALA A 22 2.65 12.06 17.02
CA ALA A 22 2.71 13.49 17.35
C ALA A 22 1.61 13.90 18.34
N PHE A 23 0.40 13.38 18.15
CA PHE A 23 -0.73 13.59 19.07
C PHE A 23 -0.45 12.98 20.46
N LEU A 24 0.04 11.73 20.51
CA LEU A 24 0.38 11.05 21.76
C LEU A 24 1.50 11.77 22.52
N ARG A 25 2.52 12.29 21.83
CA ARG A 25 3.61 13.07 22.47
C ARG A 25 3.11 14.34 23.15
N ARG A 26 2.06 15.00 22.63
CA ARG A 26 1.49 16.20 23.26
C ARG A 26 0.85 15.91 24.61
N GLY A 27 0.25 14.74 24.78
CA GLY A 27 -0.42 14.31 26.01
C GLY A 27 0.45 13.48 26.97
N GLY A 28 1.75 13.37 26.70
CA GLY A 28 2.65 12.47 27.41
C GLY A 28 2.53 11.02 26.98
N LEU A 29 3.67 10.35 26.86
CA LEU A 29 3.78 8.98 26.37
C LEU A 29 4.08 8.05 27.55
N ASP A 30 3.04 7.42 28.08
CA ASP A 30 3.15 6.41 29.13
C ASP A 30 3.43 5.02 28.53
N LEU A 31 3.72 4.04 29.40
CA LEU A 31 4.06 2.67 28.97
C LEU A 31 2.89 2.00 28.23
N GLY A 32 1.64 2.28 28.63
CA GLY A 32 0.45 1.71 27.99
C GLY A 32 0.29 2.19 26.55
N LYS A 33 0.43 3.50 26.34
CA LYS A 33 0.43 4.14 25.01
C LYS A 33 1.57 3.63 24.15
N ALA A 34 2.76 3.45 24.73
CA ALA A 34 3.91 2.89 24.02
C ALA A 34 3.65 1.45 23.55
N LEU A 35 3.11 0.60 24.42
CA LEU A 35 2.77 -0.78 24.10
C LEU A 35 1.65 -0.87 23.06
N ALA A 36 0.63 -0.02 23.16
CA ALA A 36 -0.44 0.06 22.16
C ALA A 36 0.10 0.46 20.77
N LEU A 37 1.00 1.44 20.71
CA LEU A 37 1.66 1.84 19.47
C LEU A 37 2.52 0.70 18.89
N ALA A 38 3.27 -0.01 19.75
CA ALA A 38 4.07 -1.16 19.34
C ALA A 38 3.21 -2.30 18.78
N ALA A 39 2.09 -2.62 19.45
CA ALA A 39 1.13 -3.63 18.98
C ALA A 39 0.50 -3.24 17.64
N LEU A 40 0.16 -1.96 17.45
CA LEU A 40 -0.36 -1.43 16.20
C LEU A 40 0.66 -1.56 15.06
N LEU A 41 1.92 -1.19 15.32
CA LEU A 41 3.01 -1.33 14.35
C LEU A 41 3.24 -2.78 13.96
N LEU A 42 3.25 -3.69 14.95
CA LEU A 42 3.38 -5.14 14.70
C LEU A 42 2.22 -5.68 13.86
N GLY A 43 0.98 -5.32 14.19
CA GLY A 43 -0.19 -5.74 13.42
C GLY A 43 -0.16 -5.23 11.99
N LEU A 44 0.25 -3.97 11.79
CA LEU A 44 0.41 -3.39 10.46
C LEU A 44 1.52 -4.10 9.67
N SER A 45 2.69 -4.35 10.28
CA SER A 45 3.78 -5.08 9.65
C SER A 45 3.39 -6.50 9.27
N LEU A 46 2.68 -7.20 10.15
CA LEU A 46 2.22 -8.56 9.90
C LEU A 46 1.20 -8.60 8.76
N THR A 47 0.23 -7.68 8.77
CA THR A 47 -0.77 -7.54 7.72
C THR A 47 -0.12 -7.20 6.39
N TYR A 48 0.83 -6.25 6.39
CA TYR A 48 1.57 -5.89 5.19
C TYR A 48 2.38 -7.07 4.64
N PHE A 49 2.98 -7.91 5.49
CA PHE A 49 3.74 -9.07 5.01
C PHE A 49 2.81 -10.17 4.46
N LEU A 50 1.70 -10.45 5.13
CA LEU A 50 0.74 -11.49 4.74
C LEU A 50 -0.08 -11.13 3.50
N PHE A 51 -0.46 -9.85 3.39
CA PHE A 51 -1.33 -9.33 2.33
C PHE A 51 -0.60 -8.36 1.41
N SER A 52 0.73 -8.37 1.41
CA SER A 52 1.57 -7.44 0.64
C SER A 52 0.97 -7.31 -0.76
N PRO A 53 0.65 -6.09 -1.23
CA PRO A 53 0.12 -5.90 -2.55
C PRO A 53 1.16 -6.45 -3.54
N GLY A 54 0.93 -7.68 -3.99
CA GLY A 54 1.77 -8.36 -4.93
C GLY A 54 1.87 -7.51 -6.18
N ARG A 55 2.95 -7.68 -6.94
CA ARG A 55 3.17 -7.14 -8.30
C ARG A 55 2.12 -7.64 -9.31
N SER A 56 0.92 -8.00 -8.87
CA SER A 56 -0.14 -8.65 -9.60
C SER A 56 -0.76 -7.75 -10.67
N ALA A 57 -0.59 -6.43 -10.59
CA ALA A 57 -1.08 -5.49 -11.60
C ALA A 57 0.00 -5.04 -12.61
N THR A 58 1.27 -4.94 -12.21
CA THR A 58 2.33 -4.40 -13.08
C THR A 58 2.99 -5.43 -13.96
N ALA A 59 3.01 -6.71 -13.57
CA ALA A 59 3.66 -7.78 -14.35
C ALA A 59 3.07 -7.99 -15.75
N ARG A 60 1.86 -7.47 -16.03
CA ARG A 60 1.20 -7.59 -17.35
C ARG A 60 1.17 -6.28 -18.14
N ALA A 61 1.54 -5.14 -17.56
CA ALA A 61 1.45 -3.85 -18.24
C ALA A 61 2.40 -3.80 -19.45
N ASP A 62 3.64 -4.27 -19.30
CA ASP A 62 4.62 -4.35 -20.38
C ASP A 62 4.18 -5.36 -21.46
N GLN A 63 3.53 -6.44 -21.04
CA GLN A 63 2.98 -7.47 -21.93
C GLN A 63 1.81 -6.92 -22.76
N VAL A 64 0.92 -6.14 -22.14
CA VAL A 64 -0.19 -5.44 -22.82
C VAL A 64 0.37 -4.38 -23.78
N ALA A 65 1.38 -3.61 -23.39
CA ALA A 65 2.02 -2.62 -24.24
C ALA A 65 2.64 -3.24 -25.51
N GLN A 66 3.28 -4.41 -25.39
CA GLN A 66 3.79 -5.15 -26.54
C GLN A 66 2.68 -5.66 -27.48
N ILE A 67 1.56 -6.15 -26.92
CA ILE A 67 0.44 -6.68 -27.72
C ILE A 67 -0.30 -5.56 -28.46
N VAL A 68 -0.53 -4.42 -27.80
CA VAL A 68 -1.19 -3.24 -28.41
C VAL A 68 -0.29 -2.58 -29.46
N GLY A 69 1.03 -2.56 -29.24
CA GLY A 69 2.00 -1.99 -30.18
C GLY A 69 2.20 -2.79 -31.48
N GLY A 70 1.63 -3.99 -31.59
CA GLY A 70 1.83 -4.91 -32.73
C GLY A 70 1.06 -4.56 -34.02
N GLY A 71 0.36 -3.43 -34.08
CA GLY A 71 -0.34 -2.96 -35.28
C GLY A 71 -1.62 -3.72 -35.64
N ARG A 72 -2.13 -4.57 -34.75
CA ARG A 72 -3.42 -5.26 -34.89
C ARG A 72 -4.42 -4.67 -33.89
N PRO A 73 -5.70 -4.51 -34.24
CA PRO A 73 -6.70 -4.09 -33.27
C PRO A 73 -6.86 -5.16 -32.18
N VAL A 74 -6.77 -4.74 -30.93
CA VAL A 74 -6.85 -5.61 -29.74
C VAL A 74 -7.98 -5.12 -28.85
N LEU A 75 -8.84 -6.03 -28.40
CA LEU A 75 -9.84 -5.74 -27.39
C LEU A 75 -9.20 -5.91 -26.00
N LEU A 76 -9.17 -4.83 -25.23
CA LEU A 76 -8.75 -4.86 -23.83
C LEU A 76 -9.98 -4.86 -22.94
N GLU A 77 -10.21 -5.96 -22.25
CA GLU A 77 -11.29 -6.07 -21.28
C GLU A 77 -10.71 -5.91 -19.87
N PHE A 78 -11.07 -4.81 -19.21
CA PHE A 78 -10.68 -4.54 -17.84
C PHE A 78 -11.77 -5.08 -16.91
N GLN A 79 -11.62 -6.33 -16.49
CA GLN A 79 -12.52 -6.90 -15.48
C GLN A 79 -12.05 -6.50 -14.08
N SER A 80 -12.92 -5.82 -13.34
CA SER A 80 -12.77 -5.65 -11.89
C SER A 80 -13.26 -6.92 -11.20
N PRO A 81 -12.42 -7.62 -10.41
CA PRO A 81 -12.86 -8.75 -9.59
C PRO A 81 -13.53 -8.31 -8.27
N PHE A 82 -13.75 -7.00 -8.10
CA PHE A 82 -14.43 -6.37 -6.97
C PHE A 82 -15.61 -5.53 -7.46
#